data_AF-A0A9W6FYU9-F1
#
_entry.id   AF-A0A9W6FYU9-F1
#
_cell.length_a   1.000
_cell.length_b   1.000
_cell.length_c   1.000
_cell.angle_alpha   90.00
_cell.angle_beta   90.00
_cell.angle_gamma   90.00
#
_symmetry.space_group_name_H-M   'P 1'
#
loop_
_entity.id
_entity.type
_entity.pdbx_description
1 polymer ?
#
loop_
_entity_poly.entity_id
_entity_poly.type
_entity_poly.pdbx_seq_one_letter_code
_entity_poly.pdbx_strand_id
1 'polypeptide(L)'
;MKSLIAATAALVALSVLYPPTVPASAEQPAQQEKNGGDMERNASEIGRKIDELDAKMKQATDETKAAFAREMADLRKQQDALREKMKEMKGASGKAWKEMKAGTDKALHELQKSYDRARERFRE
;
A
#
# COMPACT_ATOMS: atom_id res chain seq x y z
N MET A 1 15.03 30.10 30.81
CA MET A 1 13.90 29.42 31.48
C MET A 1 13.10 28.76 30.36
N LYS A 2 13.22 27.45 30.11
CA LYS A 2 12.44 26.35 30.76
C LYS A 2 10.93 26.67 30.65
N SER A 3 10.11 25.89 29.94
CA SER A 3 9.90 24.47 30.24
C SER A 3 9.37 23.65 29.06
N LEU A 4 9.93 22.44 28.95
CA LEU A 4 9.36 21.26 28.29
C LEU A 4 8.06 20.87 28.99
N ILE A 5 7.02 20.52 28.24
CA ILE A 5 5.87 19.80 28.80
C ILE A 5 5.92 18.37 28.27
N ALA A 6 6.24 17.47 29.20
CA ALA A 6 6.34 16.04 29.02
C ALA A 6 4.98 15.44 28.65
N ALA A 7 4.98 14.56 27.65
CA ALA A 7 3.86 13.67 27.37
C ALA A 7 3.83 12.59 28.46
N THR A 8 2.92 12.76 29.43
CA THR A 8 2.62 11.73 30.42
C THR A 8 1.72 10.67 29.78
N ALA A 9 2.30 9.49 29.52
CA ALA A 9 1.55 8.26 29.30
C ALA A 9 0.95 7.80 30.63
N ALA A 10 -0.38 7.79 30.73
CA ALA A 10 -1.08 7.26 31.89
C ALA A 10 -1.36 5.77 31.70
N LEU A 11 -0.87 5.00 32.67
CA LEU A 11 -1.01 3.55 32.85
C LEU A 11 -2.45 3.12 33.19
N VAL A 12 -2.75 1.88 32.80
CA VAL A 12 -4.00 1.12 32.96
C VAL A 12 -4.34 0.83 34.44
N ALA A 13 -5.61 0.98 34.84
CA ALA A 13 -6.20 0.25 35.97
C ALA A 13 -7.75 0.15 35.89
N LEU A 14 -8.24 -1.10 35.81
CA LEU A 14 -9.48 -1.70 36.35
C LEU A 14 -10.78 -0.86 36.47
N SER A 15 -11.86 -1.30 35.79
CA SER A 15 -13.22 -1.54 36.35
C SER A 15 -14.25 -1.85 35.25
N VAL A 16 -15.00 -2.94 35.43
CA VAL A 16 -16.12 -3.35 34.58
C VAL A 16 -17.33 -2.46 34.87
N LEU A 17 -17.64 -1.48 34.01
CA LEU A 17 -18.97 -1.03 33.58
C LEU A 17 -18.79 0.24 32.73
N TYR A 18 -19.33 0.24 31.51
CA TYR A 18 -19.21 1.27 30.48
C TYR A 18 -17.88 1.23 29.71
N PRO A 19 -17.84 0.76 28.44
CA PRO A 19 -16.68 1.04 27.61
C PRO A 19 -16.58 2.58 27.53
N PRO A 20 -15.45 3.21 27.91
CA PRO A 20 -15.29 4.62 27.59
C PRO A 20 -15.47 4.71 26.07
N THR A 21 -16.30 5.63 25.61
CA THR A 21 -16.27 6.05 24.21
C THR A 21 -14.89 6.62 23.99
N VAL A 22 -13.94 5.75 23.63
CA VAL A 22 -12.63 6.15 23.17
C VAL A 22 -12.95 7.10 22.04
N PRO A 23 -12.63 8.41 22.15
CA PRO A 23 -12.90 9.31 21.05
C PRO A 23 -12.18 8.71 19.85
N ALA A 24 -12.81 8.66 18.68
CA ALA A 24 -12.24 8.11 17.45
C ALA A 24 -10.89 8.74 17.05
N SER A 25 -10.41 9.73 17.82
CA SER A 25 -9.09 10.35 17.80
C SER A 25 -7.97 9.59 18.54
N ALA A 26 -8.28 8.73 19.52
CA ALA A 26 -7.27 8.03 20.33
C ALA A 26 -6.89 6.62 19.82
N GLU A 27 -7.72 6.01 18.96
CA GLU A 27 -7.39 4.74 18.27
C GLU A 27 -6.51 4.94 17.01
N GLN A 28 -6.16 6.18 16.68
CA GLN A 28 -5.68 6.56 15.34
C GLN A 28 -4.23 6.22 14.99
N PRO A 29 -3.20 6.38 15.85
CA PRO A 29 -1.82 6.23 15.43
C PRO A 29 -1.42 4.76 15.21
N ALA A 30 -1.71 3.87 16.17
CA ALA A 30 -1.31 2.46 16.08
C ALA A 30 -1.99 1.71 14.92
N GLN A 31 -3.26 2.05 14.64
CA GLN A 31 -4.00 1.47 13.51
C GLN A 31 -3.51 2.02 12.16
N GLN A 32 -3.07 3.28 12.09
CA GLN A 32 -2.47 3.88 10.89
C GLN A 32 -1.12 3.23 10.55
N GLU A 33 -0.27 3.00 11.55
CA GLU A 33 1.03 2.33 11.38
C GLU A 33 0.86 0.89 10.87
N LYS A 34 -0.05 0.12 11.47
CA LYS A 34 -0.31 -1.26 11.06
C LYS A 34 -0.86 -1.34 9.63
N ASN A 35 -1.84 -0.50 9.31
CA ASN A 35 -2.44 -0.46 7.97
C ASN A 35 -1.46 0.04 6.89
N GLY A 36 -0.59 1.01 7.21
CA GLY A 36 0.47 1.47 6.32
C GLY A 36 1.51 0.37 6.06
N GLY A 37 1.87 -0.39 7.10
CA GLY A 37 2.81 -1.51 6.99
C GLY A 37 2.33 -2.62 6.06
N ASP A 38 1.05 -2.99 6.12
CA ASP A 38 0.48 -4.02 5.23
C ASP A 38 0.41 -3.55 3.77
N MET A 39 0.07 -2.28 3.55
CA MET A 39 0.07 -1.70 2.21
C MET A 39 1.47 -1.68 1.58
N GLU A 40 2.49 -1.27 2.35
CA GLU A 40 3.87 -1.19 1.87
C GLU A 40 4.46 -2.57 1.58
N ARG A 41 4.11 -3.59 2.38
CA ARG A 41 4.44 -4.99 2.09
C ARG A 41 3.81 -5.46 0.78
N ASN A 42 2.51 -5.25 0.61
CA ASN A 42 1.80 -5.70 -0.60
C ASN A 42 2.30 -4.99 -1.87
N ALA A 43 2.58 -3.68 -1.77
CA ALA A 43 3.16 -2.90 -2.87
C ALA A 43 4.58 -3.40 -3.23
N SER A 44 5.39 -3.74 -2.23
CA SER A 44 6.72 -4.32 -2.45
C SER A 44 6.64 -5.71 -3.06
N GLU A 45 5.72 -6.54 -2.60
CA GLU A 45 5.50 -7.88 -3.12
C GLU A 45 5.07 -7.86 -4.58
N ILE A 46 4.08 -7.04 -4.94
CA ILE A 46 3.63 -6.95 -6.33
C ILE A 46 4.71 -6.35 -7.23
N GLY A 47 5.51 -5.40 -6.73
CA GLY A 47 6.66 -4.86 -7.46
C GLY A 47 7.67 -5.93 -7.81
N ARG A 48 8.06 -6.77 -6.84
CA ARG A 48 8.96 -7.91 -7.07
C ARG A 48 8.39 -8.89 -8.09
N LYS A 49 7.10 -9.20 -8.01
CA LYS A 49 6.43 -10.09 -8.96
C LYS A 49 6.46 -9.54 -10.40
N ILE A 50 6.29 -8.23 -10.58
CA ILE A 50 6.40 -7.56 -11.88
C ILE A 50 7.85 -7.64 -12.40
N ASP A 51 8.85 -7.42 -11.54
CA ASP A 51 10.26 -7.55 -11.91
C ASP A 51 10.62 -8.99 -12.34
N GLU A 52 10.11 -9.99 -11.62
CA GLU A 52 10.28 -11.39 -11.98
C GLU A 52 9.62 -11.73 -13.32
N LEU A 53 8.43 -11.19 -13.60
CA LEU A 53 7.75 -11.38 -14.89
C LEU A 53 8.51 -10.71 -16.04
N ASP A 54 9.01 -9.49 -15.82
CA ASP A 54 9.83 -8.76 -16.81
C ASP A 54 11.14 -9.51 -17.12
N ALA A 55 11.81 -10.06 -16.10
CA ALA A 55 13.00 -10.88 -16.29
C ALA A 55 12.72 -12.14 -17.13
N LYS A 56 11.60 -12.84 -16.89
CA LYS A 56 11.19 -13.99 -17.69
C LYS A 56 10.87 -13.61 -19.13
N MET A 57 10.19 -12.49 -19.34
CA MET A 57 9.87 -11.98 -20.67
C MET A 57 11.14 -11.62 -21.46
N LYS A 58 12.17 -11.05 -20.81
CA LYS A 58 13.47 -10.77 -21.45
C LYS A 58 14.18 -12.03 -21.97
N GLN A 59 13.91 -13.18 -21.37
CA GLN A 59 14.44 -14.49 -21.79
C GLN A 59 13.58 -15.18 -22.87
N ALA A 60 12.38 -14.65 -23.16
CA ALA A 60 11.48 -15.21 -24.17
C ALA A 60 11.91 -14.85 -25.60
N THR A 61 11.22 -15.43 -26.59
CA THR A 61 11.43 -15.09 -28.01
C THR A 61 11.00 -13.64 -28.28
N ASP A 62 11.50 -13.05 -29.37
CA ASP A 62 11.16 -11.67 -29.72
C ASP A 62 9.67 -11.49 -30.07
N GLU A 63 9.03 -12.55 -30.59
CA GLU A 63 7.59 -12.59 -30.80
C GLU A 63 6.81 -12.48 -29.48
N THR A 64 7.19 -13.29 -28.47
CA THR A 64 6.60 -13.19 -27.13
C THR A 64 6.87 -11.81 -26.53
N LYS A 65 8.08 -11.27 -26.62
CA LYS A 65 8.36 -9.91 -26.11
C LYS A 65 7.46 -8.86 -26.77
N ALA A 66 7.26 -8.92 -28.08
CA ALA A 66 6.40 -8.00 -28.80
C ALA A 66 4.92 -8.13 -28.38
N ALA A 67 4.44 -9.37 -28.21
CA ALA A 67 3.07 -9.65 -27.78
C ALA A 67 2.76 -9.13 -26.36
N PHE A 68 3.76 -9.08 -25.47
CA PHE A 68 3.60 -8.72 -24.05
C PHE A 68 4.11 -7.32 -23.68
N ALA A 69 4.75 -6.60 -24.62
CA ALA A 69 5.36 -5.30 -24.35
C ALA A 69 4.34 -4.28 -23.79
N ARG A 70 3.10 -4.32 -24.29
CA ARG A 70 2.03 -3.41 -23.86
C ARG A 70 1.59 -3.70 -22.42
N GLU A 71 1.33 -4.96 -22.10
CA GLU A 71 0.94 -5.41 -20.77
C GLU A 71 2.01 -5.04 -19.75
N MET A 72 3.29 -5.27 -20.08
CA MET A 72 4.38 -4.88 -19.18
C MET A 72 4.43 -3.36 -18.98
N ALA A 73 4.27 -2.56 -20.03
CA ALA A 73 4.22 -1.11 -19.92
C ALA A 73 3.06 -0.62 -19.04
N ASP A 74 1.88 -1.24 -19.16
CA ASP A 74 0.71 -0.92 -18.35
C ASP A 74 0.94 -1.27 -16.87
N LEU A 75 1.57 -2.42 -16.57
CA LEU A 75 1.95 -2.80 -15.20
C LEU A 75 2.92 -1.80 -14.57
N ARG A 76 3.95 -1.39 -15.33
CA ARG A 76 4.93 -0.40 -14.84
C ARG A 76 4.28 0.94 -14.55
N LYS A 77 3.39 1.41 -15.44
CA LYS A 77 2.63 2.64 -15.24
C LYS A 77 1.75 2.59 -13.98
N GLN A 78 1.08 1.47 -13.74
CA GLN A 78 0.27 1.27 -12.54
C GLN A 78 1.12 1.19 -11.26
N GLN A 79 2.29 0.54 -11.33
CA GLN A 79 3.26 0.49 -10.23
C GLN A 79 3.77 1.88 -9.85
N ASP A 80 4.12 2.71 -10.85
CA ASP A 80 4.56 4.08 -10.63
C ASP A 80 3.44 4.94 -10.01
N ALA A 81 2.22 4.83 -10.53
CA ALA A 81 1.06 5.54 -9.99
C ALA A 81 0.76 5.14 -8.54
N LEU A 82 0.92 3.85 -8.19
CA LEU A 82 0.78 3.37 -6.82
C LEU A 82 1.87 3.98 -5.91
N ARG A 83 3.12 4.02 -6.37
CA ARG A 83 4.25 4.58 -5.62
C ARG A 83 4.05 6.05 -5.31
N GLU A 84 3.60 6.84 -6.29
CA GLU A 84 3.33 8.27 -6.07
C GLU A 84 2.17 8.48 -5.07
N LYS A 85 1.08 7.70 -5.16
CA LYS A 85 -0.02 7.76 -4.18
C LYS A 85 0.42 7.43 -2.76
N MET A 86 1.27 6.41 -2.60
CA MET A 86 1.84 6.07 -1.30
C MET A 86 2.73 7.18 -0.75
N LYS A 87 3.51 7.85 -1.60
CA LYS A 87 4.35 8.99 -1.20
C LYS A 87 3.51 10.17 -0.73
N GLU A 88 2.45 10.51 -1.46
CA GLU A 88 1.52 11.58 -1.06
C GLU A 88 0.83 11.26 0.27
N MET A 89 0.46 9.99 0.50
CA MET A 89 -0.19 9.55 1.73
C MET A 89 0.70 9.69 2.96
N LYS A 90 2.03 9.54 2.83
CA LYS A 90 2.99 9.74 3.95
C LYS A 90 2.94 11.16 4.52
N GLY A 91 2.49 12.15 3.75
CA GLY A 91 2.28 13.53 4.20
C GLY A 91 0.86 13.85 4.68
N ALA A 92 -0.09 12.93 4.50
CA ALA A 92 -1.50 13.15 4.84
C ALA A 92 -1.83 12.67 6.26
N SER A 93 -2.81 13.31 6.89
CA SER A 93 -3.31 12.91 8.22
C SER A 93 -4.84 13.04 8.30
N GLY A 94 -5.44 12.46 9.34
CA GLY A 94 -6.87 12.59 9.62
C GLY A 94 -7.78 12.13 8.47
N LYS A 95 -8.71 13.00 8.05
CA LYS A 95 -9.68 12.69 6.97
C LYS A 95 -8.99 12.49 5.61
N ALA A 96 -8.01 13.33 5.29
CA ALA A 96 -7.26 13.23 4.03
C ALA A 96 -6.55 11.87 3.94
N TRP A 97 -5.93 11.42 5.04
CA TRP A 97 -5.28 10.11 5.08
C TRP A 97 -6.26 8.96 4.78
N LYS A 98 -7.48 8.99 5.34
CA LYS A 98 -8.49 7.95 5.08
C LYS A 98 -8.91 7.89 3.60
N GLU A 99 -9.10 9.05 2.97
CA GLU A 99 -9.46 9.13 1.54
C GLU A 99 -8.31 8.64 0.65
N MET A 100 -7.08 9.04 0.96
CA MET A 100 -5.88 8.60 0.24
C MET A 100 -5.64 7.10 0.40
N LYS A 101 -5.85 6.55 1.60
CA LYS A 101 -5.77 5.10 1.85
C LYS A 101 -6.71 4.33 0.93
N ALA A 102 -7.99 4.70 0.89
CA ALA A 102 -8.98 4.01 0.06
C ALA A 102 -8.61 4.07 -1.44
N GLY A 103 -8.13 5.22 -1.93
CA GLY A 103 -7.66 5.37 -3.30
C GLY A 103 -6.42 4.52 -3.61
N THR A 104 -5.53 4.36 -2.63
CA THR A 104 -4.29 3.58 -2.78
C THR A 104 -4.54 2.09 -2.69
N ASP A 105 -5.42 1.64 -1.78
CA ASP A 105 -5.89 0.25 -1.72
C ASP A 105 -6.52 -0.17 -3.05
N LYS A 106 -7.35 0.71 -3.63
CA LYS A 106 -7.95 0.46 -4.96
C LYS A 106 -6.87 0.34 -6.04
N ALA A 107 -5.90 1.25 -6.06
CA ALA A 107 -4.81 1.21 -7.05
C ALA A 107 -3.97 -0.07 -6.93
N LEU A 108 -3.65 -0.49 -5.71
CA LEU A 108 -2.93 -1.73 -5.43
C LEU A 108 -3.73 -2.96 -5.90
N HIS A 109 -5.02 -3.02 -5.60
CA HIS A 109 -5.88 -4.12 -6.03
C HIS A 109 -5.99 -4.21 -7.56
N GLU A 110 -6.15 -3.09 -8.26
CA GLU A 110 -6.20 -3.07 -9.72
C GLU A 110 -4.85 -3.46 -10.36
N LEU A 111 -3.72 -3.08 -9.74
CA LEU A 111 -2.40 -3.54 -10.15
C LEU A 111 -2.25 -5.06 -9.98
N GLN A 112 -2.68 -5.61 -8.84
CA GLN A 112 -2.66 -7.06 -8.59
C GLN A 112 -3.46 -7.83 -9.65
N LYS A 113 -4.69 -7.40 -9.94
CA LYS A 113 -5.50 -8.01 -11.01
C LYS A 113 -4.83 -7.92 -12.38
N SER A 114 -4.21 -6.79 -12.68
CA SER A 114 -3.54 -6.57 -13.96
C SER A 114 -2.33 -7.49 -14.10
N TYR A 115 -1.57 -7.66 -13.01
CA TYR A 115 -0.48 -8.62 -12.93
C TYR A 115 -0.96 -10.06 -13.13
N ASP A 116 -2.04 -10.47 -12.45
CA ASP A 116 -2.57 -11.83 -12.59
C ASP A 116 -2.96 -12.13 -14.04
N ARG A 117 -3.65 -11.20 -14.73
CA ARG A 117 -3.97 -11.33 -16.15
C ARG A 117 -2.74 -11.42 -17.05
N ALA A 118 -1.72 -10.58 -16.81
CA ALA A 118 -0.49 -10.60 -17.59
C ALA A 118 0.28 -11.91 -17.38
N ARG A 119 0.33 -12.40 -16.13
CA ARG A 119 0.95 -13.69 -15.78
C ARG A 119 0.21 -14.86 -16.43
N GLU A 120 -1.12 -14.86 -16.41
CA GLU A 120 -1.93 -15.91 -17.04
C GLU A 120 -1.64 -15.98 -18.53
N ARG A 121 -1.73 -14.86 -19.24
CA ARG A 121 -1.39 -14.80 -20.67
C ARG A 121 0.04 -15.25 -20.95
N PHE A 122 1.01 -14.87 -20.13
CA PHE A 122 2.40 -15.27 -20.35
C PHE A 122 2.63 -16.79 -20.22
N ARG A 123 1.70 -17.52 -19.59
CA ARG A 123 1.76 -18.98 -19.45
C ARG A 123 1.02 -19.72 -20.57
N GLU A 124 0.18 -19.01 -21.34
CA GLU A 124 -0.49 -19.54 -22.54
C GLU A 124 0.51 -19.63 -23.70
#